data_AF-A0A3C0V9M6-F1
#
_entry.id   AF-A0A3C0V9M6-F1
#
_cell.length_a   1.000
_cell.length_b   1.000
_cell.length_c   1.000
_cell.angle_alpha   90.00
_cell.angle_beta   90.00
_cell.angle_gamma   90.00
#
_symmetry.space_group_name_H-M   'P 1'
#
loop_
_entity.id
_entity.type
_entity.pdbx_description
1 polymer ?
#
loop_
_entity_poly.entity_id
_entity_poly.type
_entity_poly.pdbx_seq_one_letter_code
_entity_poly.pdbx_strand_id
1 'polypeptide(L)'
;MRGKFFGVLVMAVALGAGGVWATPPAVSLSSVAGYAIDNGDINGDWQIDIADPISLLVHLFANGASPVELAYCGAEPAAVANGDANGDGYMDIGDAVRLLDYLWGSGPAPAQACPAARRGGGTPRVAPPHSRAFGLSLAEWSEVYWRWFLTGADPEEAVLGRTMLLPMPAGEYVSGSWTPDDPALLVGSVDVVLGLGTSFTIPQFAWISETYDPALGYPDDTPIPDDMMLACVSPRLTLDGALIMSDGNKDEFYVGATYFDPIIMYSEPTEYGSIGAIAFQGCSAVFPPLPPGEHVLHLYEPYVVDDVMGFTFGVIYDNTWNITVAP
;
A
#
# COMPACT_ATOMS: atom_id res chain seq x y z
N MET A 1 -3.30 38.88 -13.76
CA MET A 1 -3.84 38.41 -12.46
C MET A 1 -3.31 37.00 -12.28
N ARG A 2 -2.21 36.87 -11.52
CA ARG A 2 -1.53 35.59 -11.24
C ARG A 2 -1.90 35.25 -9.79
N GLY A 3 -2.98 34.49 -9.61
CA GLY A 3 -3.36 33.97 -8.30
C GLY A 3 -2.32 32.95 -7.91
N LYS A 4 -1.58 33.23 -6.84
CA LYS A 4 -0.66 32.30 -6.21
C LYS A 4 -1.51 31.23 -5.52
N PHE A 5 -1.84 30.16 -6.24
CA PHE A 5 -2.35 28.92 -5.66
C PHE A 5 -1.11 28.05 -5.37
N PHE A 6 -0.86 27.77 -4.10
CA PHE A 6 0.24 26.93 -3.63
C PHE A 6 -0.38 25.64 -3.08
N GLY A 7 -0.34 24.58 -3.88
CA GLY A 7 -0.73 23.23 -3.48
C GLY A 7 0.47 22.66 -2.76
N VAL A 8 0.28 22.23 -1.53
CA VAL A 8 1.39 21.85 -0.68
C VAL A 8 1.66 20.37 -0.79
N LEU A 9 2.87 20.13 -1.30
CA LEU A 9 3.69 18.97 -1.03
C LEU A 9 3.80 18.76 0.48
N VAL A 10 3.49 17.56 0.97
CA VAL A 10 3.88 17.17 2.34
C VAL A 10 5.41 17.11 2.39
N MET A 11 6.05 18.27 2.61
CA MET A 11 7.42 18.30 3.10
C MET A 11 7.36 17.76 4.52
N ALA A 12 8.05 16.66 4.77
CA ALA A 12 8.33 16.17 6.11
C ALA A 12 9.26 17.16 6.84
N VAL A 13 8.71 18.30 7.27
CA VAL A 13 9.25 19.05 8.41
C VAL A 13 8.41 18.61 9.59
N ALA A 14 8.97 17.71 10.40
CA ALA A 14 8.39 17.32 11.66
C ALA A 14 8.19 18.57 12.54
N LEU A 15 6.93 18.98 12.71
CA LEU A 15 6.52 19.87 13.79
C LEU A 15 5.71 19.03 14.78
N GLY A 16 6.38 18.63 15.86
CA GLY A 16 5.69 18.01 16.99
C GLY A 16 4.87 19.04 17.76
N ALA A 17 3.62 18.70 18.09
CA ALA A 17 3.13 18.61 19.47
C ALA A 17 1.59 18.44 19.52
N GLY A 18 1.19 17.35 20.20
CA GLY A 18 -0.05 17.10 20.95
C GLY A 18 -1.32 17.93 20.71
N GLY A 19 -2.40 17.25 20.33
CA GLY A 19 -3.75 17.81 20.40
C GLY A 19 -4.89 16.85 20.02
N VAL A 20 -5.69 16.48 21.02
CA VAL A 20 -7.08 15.96 21.03
C VAL A 20 -7.41 14.75 20.13
N TRP A 21 -7.52 13.59 20.80
CA TRP A 21 -7.92 12.29 20.26
C TRP A 21 -9.40 12.26 19.83
N ALA A 22 -9.65 12.25 18.52
CA ALA A 22 -10.85 11.59 18.02
C ALA A 22 -10.54 10.08 18.01
N THR A 23 -11.29 9.28 18.76
CA THR A 23 -11.16 7.82 18.67
C THR A 23 -11.45 7.41 17.22
N PRO A 24 -10.49 6.79 16.49
CA PRO A 24 -10.78 6.31 15.15
C PRO A 24 -11.98 5.35 15.21
N PRO A 25 -12.81 5.29 14.16
CA PRO A 25 -13.89 4.32 14.10
C PRO A 25 -13.32 2.92 14.36
N ALA A 26 -14.06 2.08 15.10
CA ALA A 26 -13.62 0.73 15.40
C ALA A 26 -13.43 -0.05 14.08
N VAL A 27 -12.17 -0.25 13.70
CA VAL A 27 -11.82 -1.03 12.51
C VAL A 27 -12.04 -2.50 12.84
N SER A 28 -12.97 -3.14 12.13
CA SER A 28 -13.22 -4.58 12.28
C SER A 28 -12.18 -5.37 11.48
N LEU A 29 -11.06 -5.70 12.12
CA LEU A 29 -9.99 -6.47 11.50
C LEU A 29 -10.35 -7.96 11.40
N SER A 30 -10.02 -8.57 10.26
CA SER A 30 -10.21 -10.00 10.04
C SER A 30 -9.01 -10.80 10.57
N SER A 31 -9.27 -11.97 11.14
CA SER A 31 -8.20 -12.94 11.46
C SER A 31 -7.65 -13.64 10.22
N VAL A 32 -8.41 -13.65 9.13
CA VAL A 32 -8.02 -14.22 7.82
C VAL A 32 -7.31 -13.14 7.02
N ALA A 33 -6.25 -13.49 6.30
CA ALA A 33 -5.46 -12.51 5.56
C ALA A 33 -6.24 -11.88 4.40
N GLY A 34 -7.23 -12.58 3.85
CA GLY A 34 -8.10 -12.04 2.79
C GLY A 34 -7.50 -12.08 1.39
N TYR A 35 -6.38 -12.80 1.24
CA TYR A 35 -5.70 -13.14 -0.01
C TYR A 35 -4.80 -14.35 0.23
N ALA A 36 -4.43 -15.05 -0.83
CA ALA A 36 -3.58 -16.24 -0.78
C ALA A 36 -2.12 -15.91 -1.10
N ILE A 37 -1.18 -16.61 -0.45
CA ILE A 37 0.25 -16.53 -0.80
C ILE A 37 0.64 -17.60 -1.84
N ASP A 38 -0.03 -18.74 -1.77
CA ASP A 38 0.17 -19.89 -2.64
C ASP A 38 -1.16 -20.32 -3.25
N ASN A 39 -1.11 -20.79 -4.49
CA ASN A 39 -2.28 -21.30 -5.18
C ASN A 39 -2.82 -22.53 -4.43
N GLY A 40 -4.14 -22.59 -4.28
CA GLY A 40 -4.81 -23.66 -3.56
C GLY A 40 -5.19 -23.31 -2.13
N ASP A 41 -4.76 -22.16 -1.60
CA ASP A 41 -5.35 -21.52 -0.41
C ASP A 41 -6.57 -20.71 -0.87
N ILE A 42 -7.72 -21.36 -0.99
CA ILE A 42 -8.92 -20.81 -1.62
C ILE A 42 -9.58 -19.77 -0.72
N ASN A 43 -9.47 -19.94 0.60
CA ASN A 43 -10.13 -19.09 1.59
C ASN A 43 -9.25 -17.93 2.09
N GLY A 44 -7.95 -17.91 1.79
CA GLY A 44 -7.01 -16.85 2.14
C GLY A 44 -6.54 -16.86 3.59
N ASP A 45 -6.52 -18.02 4.24
CA ASP A 45 -6.03 -18.18 5.62
C ASP A 45 -4.55 -18.58 5.71
N TRP A 46 -3.89 -18.69 4.56
CA TRP A 46 -2.48 -19.08 4.36
C TRP A 46 -2.16 -20.50 4.76
N GLN A 47 -3.17 -21.37 4.84
CA GLN A 47 -3.01 -22.80 4.92
C GLN A 47 -3.64 -23.43 3.69
N ILE A 48 -3.06 -24.55 3.25
CA ILE A 48 -3.69 -25.43 2.26
C ILE A 48 -4.15 -26.65 3.04
N ASP A 49 -5.45 -26.74 3.31
CA ASP A 49 -6.08 -27.80 4.08
C ASP A 49 -7.44 -28.25 3.50
N ILE A 50 -8.25 -28.96 4.28
CA ILE A 50 -9.54 -29.49 3.80
C ILE A 50 -10.56 -28.40 3.46
N ALA A 51 -10.45 -27.22 4.07
CA ALA A 51 -11.35 -26.11 3.83
C ALA A 51 -11.24 -25.59 2.40
N ASP A 52 -10.08 -25.72 1.76
CA ASP A 52 -9.83 -25.21 0.42
C ASP A 52 -10.58 -25.94 -0.69
N PRO A 53 -10.43 -27.28 -0.86
CA PRO A 53 -11.22 -28.00 -1.86
C PRO A 53 -12.72 -27.93 -1.55
N ILE A 54 -13.13 -27.83 -0.27
CA ILE A 54 -14.54 -27.62 0.08
C ILE A 54 -15.01 -26.24 -0.40
N SER A 55 -14.25 -25.18 -0.10
CA SER A 55 -14.59 -23.81 -0.51
C SER A 55 -14.67 -23.68 -2.03
N LEU A 56 -13.73 -24.30 -2.75
CA LEU A 56 -13.74 -24.35 -4.21
C LEU A 56 -14.96 -25.08 -4.76
N LEU A 57 -15.33 -26.24 -4.20
CA LEU A 57 -16.54 -26.96 -4.62
C LEU A 57 -17.83 -26.18 -4.32
N VAL A 58 -17.89 -25.49 -3.17
CA VAL A 58 -19.02 -24.63 -2.82
C VAL A 58 -19.12 -23.43 -3.76
N HIS A 59 -17.98 -22.84 -4.16
CA HIS A 59 -17.95 -21.82 -5.21
C HIS A 59 -18.53 -22.35 -6.54
N LEU A 60 -18.01 -23.48 -7.01
CA LEU A 60 -18.38 -24.06 -8.31
C LEU A 60 -19.85 -24.53 -8.38
N PHE A 61 -20.40 -25.07 -7.29
CA PHE A 61 -21.69 -25.77 -7.32
C PHE A 61 -22.77 -25.22 -6.41
N ALA A 62 -22.44 -24.30 -5.50
CA ALA A 62 -23.37 -23.81 -4.48
C ALA A 62 -23.33 -22.28 -4.31
N ASN A 63 -22.81 -21.54 -5.30
CA ASN A 63 -22.75 -20.08 -5.29
C ASN A 63 -22.02 -19.53 -4.03
N GLY A 64 -20.97 -20.25 -3.61
CA GLY A 64 -20.04 -19.78 -2.58
C GLY A 64 -19.19 -18.60 -3.05
N ALA A 65 -18.47 -18.01 -2.09
CA ALA A 65 -17.48 -16.98 -2.38
C ALA A 65 -16.45 -17.50 -3.40
N SER A 66 -16.07 -16.64 -4.35
CA SER A 66 -14.96 -16.92 -5.26
C SER A 66 -13.65 -17.11 -4.48
N PRO A 67 -12.70 -17.91 -4.99
CA PRO A 67 -11.37 -17.98 -4.41
C PRO A 67 -10.78 -16.58 -4.25
N VAL A 68 -10.07 -16.37 -3.15
CA VAL A 68 -9.38 -15.10 -2.92
C VAL A 68 -8.25 -14.89 -3.93
N GLU A 69 -7.84 -13.65 -4.14
CA GLU A 69 -6.75 -13.34 -5.07
C GLU A 69 -5.38 -13.84 -4.56
N LEU A 70 -4.48 -14.16 -5.48
CA LEU A 70 -3.09 -14.52 -5.17
C LEU A 70 -2.22 -13.27 -5.08
N ALA A 71 -1.37 -13.25 -4.05
CA ALA A 71 -0.34 -12.26 -3.86
C ALA A 71 0.51 -12.04 -5.12
N TYR A 72 0.84 -10.78 -5.37
CA TYR A 72 1.77 -10.39 -6.42
C TYR A 72 3.17 -10.92 -6.12
N CYS A 73 3.94 -11.07 -7.18
CA CYS A 73 5.26 -11.66 -7.17
C CYS A 73 6.31 -10.67 -7.60
N GLY A 74 6.61 -9.81 -6.64
CA GLY A 74 7.24 -8.52 -6.88
C GLY A 74 6.26 -7.63 -7.63
N ALA A 75 6.70 -7.10 -8.77
CA ALA A 75 5.91 -6.22 -9.63
C ALA A 75 4.90 -6.94 -10.53
N GLU A 76 5.03 -8.25 -10.70
CA GLU A 76 4.18 -9.02 -11.61
C GLU A 76 3.03 -9.71 -10.85
N PRO A 77 1.84 -9.82 -11.45
CA PRO A 77 0.80 -10.71 -10.94
C PRO A 77 1.26 -12.17 -10.86
N ALA A 78 0.52 -12.99 -10.11
CA ALA A 78 0.75 -14.43 -10.08
C ALA A 78 0.59 -15.06 -11.48
N ALA A 79 1.37 -16.11 -11.75
CA ALA A 79 1.38 -16.79 -13.05
C ALA A 79 0.15 -17.68 -13.31
N VAL A 80 -0.60 -17.98 -12.25
CA VAL A 80 -1.86 -18.75 -12.26
C VAL A 80 -2.89 -18.02 -11.41
N ALA A 81 -4.17 -18.26 -11.67
CA ALA A 81 -5.25 -17.81 -10.79
C ALA A 81 -5.34 -18.73 -9.56
N ASN A 82 -5.81 -18.20 -8.44
CA ASN A 82 -6.11 -19.05 -7.29
C ASN A 82 -7.26 -20.00 -7.62
N GLY A 83 -7.10 -21.28 -7.31
CA GLY A 83 -8.10 -22.30 -7.61
C GLY A 83 -7.92 -23.00 -8.94
N ASP A 84 -6.99 -22.57 -9.81
CA ASP A 84 -6.42 -23.38 -10.89
C ASP A 84 -5.25 -24.19 -10.32
N ALA A 85 -5.56 -25.09 -9.38
CA ALA A 85 -4.57 -25.85 -8.61
C ALA A 85 -3.77 -26.81 -9.50
N ASN A 86 -4.32 -27.24 -10.64
CA ASN A 86 -3.63 -28.13 -11.55
C ASN A 86 -2.79 -27.38 -12.61
N GLY A 87 -3.03 -26.08 -12.82
CA GLY A 87 -2.30 -25.18 -13.72
C GLY A 87 -2.66 -25.33 -15.20
N ASP A 88 -3.86 -25.82 -15.51
CA ASP A 88 -4.33 -26.04 -16.89
C ASP A 88 -5.04 -24.82 -17.50
N GLY A 89 -5.20 -23.75 -16.72
CA GLY A 89 -5.81 -22.49 -17.12
C GLY A 89 -7.33 -22.43 -16.91
N TYR A 90 -7.94 -23.49 -16.36
CA TYR A 90 -9.34 -23.52 -16.00
C TYR A 90 -9.49 -23.73 -14.50
N MET A 91 -10.54 -23.14 -13.92
CA MET A 91 -10.94 -23.40 -12.54
C MET A 91 -12.15 -24.32 -12.57
N ASP A 92 -11.95 -25.61 -12.30
CA ASP A 92 -13.00 -26.62 -12.34
C ASP A 92 -12.84 -27.72 -11.27
N ILE A 93 -13.55 -28.84 -11.45
CA ILE A 93 -13.54 -29.94 -10.48
C ILE A 93 -12.18 -30.65 -10.39
N GLY A 94 -11.38 -30.60 -11.46
CA GLY A 94 -10.03 -31.14 -11.52
C GLY A 94 -9.12 -30.50 -10.48
N ASP A 95 -9.32 -29.22 -10.18
CA ASP A 95 -8.56 -28.49 -9.17
C ASP A 95 -8.90 -28.92 -7.75
N ALA A 96 -10.19 -29.10 -7.46
CA ALA A 96 -10.61 -29.65 -6.16
C ALA A 96 -10.04 -31.06 -5.96
N VAL A 97 -10.05 -31.89 -7.01
CA VAL A 97 -9.41 -33.22 -6.98
C VAL A 97 -7.90 -33.10 -6.77
N ARG A 98 -7.24 -32.15 -7.43
CA ARG A 98 -5.80 -31.89 -7.26
C ARG A 98 -5.45 -31.53 -5.82
N LEU A 99 -6.23 -30.68 -5.16
CA LEU A 99 -6.03 -30.32 -3.76
C LEU A 99 -6.22 -31.52 -2.82
N LEU A 100 -7.28 -32.31 -3.01
CA LEU A 100 -7.52 -33.53 -2.21
C LEU A 100 -6.40 -34.57 -2.40
N ASP A 101 -5.92 -34.75 -3.63
CA ASP A 101 -4.83 -35.67 -3.96
C ASP A 101 -3.49 -35.19 -3.37
N TYR A 102 -3.22 -33.88 -3.38
CA TYR A 102 -2.06 -33.30 -2.71
C TYR A 102 -2.10 -33.55 -1.19
N LEU A 103 -3.25 -33.33 -0.55
CA LEU A 103 -3.40 -33.44 0.91
C LEU A 103 -3.35 -34.88 1.42
N TRP A 104 -3.90 -35.85 0.68
CA TRP A 104 -4.02 -37.25 1.16
C TRP A 104 -3.62 -38.33 0.16
N GLY A 105 -3.56 -38.03 -1.14
CA GLY A 105 -3.29 -38.99 -2.21
C GLY A 105 -1.82 -39.10 -2.63
N SER A 106 -0.92 -38.31 -2.03
CA SER A 106 0.48 -38.14 -2.48
C SER A 106 0.62 -37.54 -3.88
N GLY A 107 -0.41 -36.79 -4.31
CA GLY A 107 -0.40 -36.00 -5.53
C GLY A 107 0.60 -34.86 -5.47
N PRO A 108 0.96 -34.25 -6.61
CA PRO A 108 1.89 -33.13 -6.61
C PRO A 108 1.25 -31.87 -6.02
N ALA A 109 2.07 -30.97 -5.47
CA ALA A 109 1.61 -29.69 -4.95
C ALA A 109 0.85 -28.86 -6.01
N PRO A 110 0.00 -27.91 -5.59
CA PRO A 110 -0.66 -26.98 -6.50
C PRO A 110 0.33 -26.25 -7.41
N ALA A 111 -0.14 -25.86 -8.60
CA ALA A 111 0.65 -25.10 -9.55
C ALA A 111 1.21 -23.82 -8.89
N GLN A 112 2.51 -23.60 -9.00
CA GLN A 112 3.17 -22.50 -8.29
C GLN A 112 2.65 -21.16 -8.79
N ALA A 113 2.21 -20.30 -7.85
CA ALA A 113 1.82 -18.93 -8.14
C ALA A 113 2.99 -18.14 -8.76
N CYS A 114 4.22 -18.38 -8.28
CA CYS A 114 5.37 -17.53 -8.59
C CYS A 114 6.61 -18.34 -8.94
N PRO A 115 6.59 -19.03 -10.10
CA PRO A 115 7.62 -19.95 -10.52
C PRO A 115 8.91 -19.23 -10.97
N ALA A 116 8.82 -17.95 -11.30
CA ALA A 116 9.91 -17.15 -11.86
C ALA A 116 10.85 -16.54 -10.80
N ALA A 117 10.95 -17.12 -9.60
CA ALA A 117 11.90 -16.66 -8.57
C ALA A 117 13.31 -16.55 -9.17
N ARG A 118 13.74 -15.31 -9.41
CA ARG A 118 15.03 -15.02 -10.04
C ARG A 118 16.13 -15.55 -9.12
N ARG A 119 17.21 -16.06 -9.71
CA ARG A 119 18.42 -16.51 -9.01
C ARG A 119 18.86 -15.48 -7.96
N GLY A 120 18.68 -15.77 -6.66
CA GLY A 120 19.38 -15.04 -5.58
C GLY A 120 18.56 -14.63 -4.35
N GLY A 121 17.23 -14.70 -4.37
CA GLY A 121 16.38 -14.37 -3.21
C GLY A 121 14.93 -14.74 -3.52
N GLY A 122 14.15 -15.13 -2.52
CA GLY A 122 12.72 -15.43 -2.72
C GLY A 122 12.01 -14.23 -3.34
N THR A 123 11.09 -14.46 -4.27
CA THR A 123 10.28 -13.37 -4.83
C THR A 123 9.41 -12.77 -3.72
N PRO A 124 9.53 -11.47 -3.41
CA PRO A 124 8.64 -10.83 -2.45
C PRO A 124 7.18 -11.06 -2.80
N ARG A 125 6.37 -11.26 -1.76
CA ARG A 125 4.92 -11.33 -1.86
C ARG A 125 4.34 -10.00 -1.45
N VAL A 126 3.37 -9.52 -2.21
CA VAL A 126 2.66 -8.26 -1.93
C VAL A 126 1.17 -8.56 -1.99
N ALA A 127 0.40 -8.00 -1.07
CA ALA A 127 -1.03 -8.20 -1.09
C ALA A 127 -1.62 -7.65 -2.41
N PRO A 128 -2.56 -8.36 -3.06
CA PRO A 128 -3.20 -7.86 -4.26
C PRO A 128 -3.95 -6.56 -3.96
N PRO A 129 -3.83 -5.50 -4.78
CA PRO A 129 -4.47 -4.21 -4.50
C PRO A 129 -5.99 -4.27 -4.32
N HIS A 130 -6.66 -5.21 -5.01
CA HIS A 130 -8.11 -5.41 -4.97
C HIS A 130 -8.56 -6.35 -3.84
N SER A 131 -7.62 -6.98 -3.14
CA SER A 131 -7.92 -7.84 -2.01
C SER A 131 -8.39 -7.05 -0.78
N ARG A 132 -8.95 -7.77 0.20
CA ARG A 132 -9.21 -7.25 1.54
C ARG A 132 -8.11 -7.69 2.51
N ALA A 133 -6.88 -7.27 2.21
CA ALA A 133 -5.69 -7.61 2.99
C ALA A 133 -5.90 -7.29 4.48
N PHE A 134 -5.80 -8.31 5.34
CA PHE A 134 -5.99 -8.21 6.79
C PHE A 134 -7.32 -7.56 7.20
N GLY A 135 -8.35 -7.69 6.35
CA GLY A 135 -9.72 -7.22 6.60
C GLY A 135 -10.07 -5.89 5.94
N LEU A 136 -9.11 -5.15 5.39
CA LEU A 136 -9.32 -3.84 4.77
C LEU A 136 -8.94 -3.84 3.29
N SER A 137 -9.65 -3.06 2.50
CA SER A 137 -9.23 -2.72 1.13
C SER A 137 -7.98 -1.84 1.14
N LEU A 138 -7.29 -1.71 0.01
CA LEU A 138 -6.15 -0.82 -0.11
C LEU A 138 -6.51 0.63 0.25
N ALA A 139 -7.68 1.12 -0.18
CA ALA A 139 -8.15 2.48 0.14
C ALA A 139 -8.42 2.68 1.65
N GLU A 140 -8.96 1.67 2.32
CA GLU A 140 -9.16 1.69 3.78
C GLU A 140 -7.81 1.68 4.51
N TRP A 141 -6.82 0.90 4.05
CA TRP A 141 -5.45 0.95 4.60
C TRP A 141 -4.78 2.31 4.38
N SER A 142 -4.92 2.90 3.19
CA SER A 142 -4.39 4.24 2.90
C SER A 142 -5.04 5.30 3.77
N GLU A 143 -6.35 5.22 4.01
CA GLU A 143 -7.07 6.16 4.89
C GLU A 143 -6.55 6.06 6.32
N VAL A 144 -6.44 4.84 6.86
CA VAL A 144 -5.88 4.58 8.19
C VAL A 144 -4.47 5.17 8.30
N TYR A 145 -3.63 4.93 7.28
CA TYR A 145 -2.26 5.42 7.28
C TYR A 145 -2.22 6.95 7.26
N TRP A 146 -2.90 7.60 6.30
CA TRP A 146 -2.84 9.05 6.18
C TRP A 146 -3.47 9.76 7.37
N ARG A 147 -4.53 9.18 7.97
CA ARG A 147 -5.09 9.70 9.21
C ARG A 147 -4.09 9.63 10.34
N TRP A 148 -3.47 8.47 10.57
CA TRP A 148 -2.42 8.31 11.57
C TRP A 148 -1.26 9.29 11.34
N PHE A 149 -0.80 9.41 10.09
CA PHE A 149 0.31 10.29 9.74
C PHE A 149 -0.01 11.77 9.98
N LEU A 150 -1.15 12.25 9.47
CA LEU A 150 -1.55 13.67 9.57
C LEU A 150 -1.97 14.08 10.98
N THR A 151 -2.26 13.12 11.87
CA THR A 151 -2.57 13.39 13.28
C THR A 151 -1.36 13.24 14.21
N GLY A 152 -0.15 13.12 13.64
CA GLY A 152 1.12 13.19 14.38
C GLY A 152 1.95 11.91 14.37
N ALA A 153 1.47 10.84 13.73
CA ALA A 153 2.17 9.58 13.56
C ALA A 153 2.65 8.97 14.89
N ASP A 154 1.79 8.94 15.91
CA ASP A 154 2.15 8.42 17.23
C ASP A 154 2.62 6.95 17.12
N PRO A 155 3.86 6.62 17.52
CA PRO A 155 4.35 5.25 17.50
C PRO A 155 3.53 4.27 18.34
N GLU A 156 2.84 4.73 19.40
CA GLU A 156 1.99 3.87 20.22
C GLU A 156 0.72 3.42 19.48
N GLU A 157 0.32 4.15 18.43
CA GLU A 157 -0.85 3.85 17.59
C GLU A 157 -0.47 3.28 16.21
N ALA A 158 0.83 3.08 15.96
CA ALA A 158 1.34 2.65 14.65
C ALA A 158 1.02 1.18 14.31
N VAL A 159 0.39 0.42 15.21
CA VAL A 159 0.04 -0.99 14.98
C VAL A 159 -1.47 -1.18 15.10
N LEU A 160 -2.11 -1.49 13.97
CA LEU A 160 -3.52 -1.81 13.89
C LEU A 160 -3.70 -3.33 13.75
N GLY A 161 -4.11 -3.98 14.84
CA GLY A 161 -4.18 -5.45 14.92
C GLY A 161 -2.80 -6.09 14.78
N ARG A 162 -2.52 -6.66 13.61
CA ARG A 162 -1.20 -7.27 13.28
C ARG A 162 -0.48 -6.57 12.13
N THR A 163 -0.94 -5.38 11.75
CA THR A 163 -0.39 -4.61 10.63
C THR A 163 0.21 -3.33 11.17
N MET A 164 1.51 -3.14 10.93
CA MET A 164 2.22 -1.93 11.29
C MET A 164 2.13 -0.90 10.16
N LEU A 165 1.82 0.35 10.51
CA LEU A 165 1.97 1.52 9.66
C LEU A 165 3.45 1.90 9.72
N LEU A 166 4.22 1.68 8.65
CA LEU A 166 5.65 2.00 8.72
C LEU A 166 5.83 3.53 8.81
N PRO A 167 6.64 4.04 9.74
CA PRO A 167 6.90 5.47 9.82
C PRO A 167 7.57 5.97 8.55
N MET A 168 7.12 7.13 8.05
CA MET A 168 7.78 7.76 6.91
C MET A 168 9.15 8.32 7.34
N PRO A 169 10.24 8.03 6.61
CA PRO A 169 11.55 8.57 6.93
C PRO A 169 11.55 10.10 6.87
N ALA A 170 12.27 10.74 7.79
CA ALA A 170 12.53 12.17 7.69
C ALA A 170 13.51 12.42 6.52
N GLY A 171 13.06 13.14 5.50
CA GLY A 171 13.87 13.44 4.31
C GLY A 171 14.82 14.61 4.55
N GLU A 172 16.12 14.39 4.36
CA GLU A 172 17.11 15.45 4.30
C GLU A 172 17.20 16.01 2.88
N TYR A 173 17.19 17.34 2.75
CA TYR A 173 17.40 18.00 1.47
C TYR A 173 18.85 17.86 1.01
N VAL A 174 19.05 17.33 -0.20
CA VAL A 174 20.36 17.07 -0.79
C VAL A 174 20.68 18.01 -1.95
N SER A 175 19.74 18.22 -2.88
CA SER A 175 19.97 19.01 -4.11
C SER A 175 18.68 19.45 -4.80
N GLY A 176 18.79 20.21 -5.88
CA GLY A 176 17.70 20.63 -6.77
C GLY A 176 17.15 22.03 -6.48
N SER A 177 16.07 22.43 -7.15
CA SER A 177 15.45 23.75 -6.98
C SER A 177 13.92 23.72 -6.89
N TRP A 178 13.36 22.54 -6.62
CA TRP A 178 11.92 22.29 -6.50
C TRP A 178 11.14 22.53 -7.79
N THR A 179 11.82 22.59 -8.94
CA THR A 179 11.19 22.78 -10.26
C THR A 179 11.10 21.46 -11.01
N PRO A 180 10.20 21.31 -11.99
CA PRO A 180 10.14 20.09 -12.79
C PRO A 180 11.45 19.76 -13.53
N ASP A 181 12.15 20.79 -14.01
CA ASP A 181 13.41 20.63 -14.75
C ASP A 181 14.61 20.32 -13.82
N ASP A 182 14.50 20.67 -12.54
CA ASP A 182 15.53 20.42 -11.52
C ASP A 182 14.85 20.05 -10.18
N PRO A 183 14.31 18.81 -10.08
CA PRO A 183 13.58 18.35 -8.92
C PRO A 183 14.43 18.33 -7.65
N ALA A 184 13.84 18.72 -6.52
CA ALA A 184 14.54 18.64 -5.24
C ALA A 184 14.71 17.20 -4.78
N LEU A 185 15.92 16.78 -4.41
CA LEU A 185 16.18 15.44 -3.88
C LEU A 185 16.09 15.46 -2.35
N LEU A 186 15.18 14.65 -1.81
CA LEU A 186 15.02 14.39 -0.39
C LEU A 186 15.41 12.94 -0.10
N VAL A 187 16.39 12.73 0.77
CA VAL A 187 16.88 11.39 1.13
C VAL A 187 16.55 11.12 2.59
N GLY A 188 15.84 10.02 2.86
CA GLY A 188 15.43 9.63 4.20
C GLY A 188 15.80 8.18 4.52
N SER A 189 16.09 7.90 5.78
CA SER A 189 16.27 6.53 6.28
C SER A 189 15.64 6.37 7.66
N VAL A 190 15.02 5.22 7.92
CA VAL A 190 14.50 4.85 9.25
C VAL A 190 14.74 3.38 9.52
N ASP A 191 15.09 3.05 10.77
CA ASP A 191 15.20 1.67 11.23
C ASP A 191 13.87 1.25 11.87
N VAL A 192 13.36 0.08 11.49
CA VAL A 192 12.09 -0.47 11.98
C VAL A 192 12.30 -1.87 12.51
N VAL A 193 11.71 -2.17 13.68
CA VAL A 193 11.69 -3.53 14.23
C VAL A 193 10.28 -4.09 14.10
N LEU A 194 10.13 -5.20 13.38
CA LEU A 194 8.87 -5.95 13.27
C LEU A 194 8.93 -7.21 14.14
N GLY A 195 7.83 -7.51 14.82
CA GLY A 195 7.65 -8.80 15.48
C GLY A 195 7.30 -9.90 14.48
N LEU A 196 7.58 -11.16 14.81
CA LEU A 196 7.17 -12.30 13.98
C LEU A 196 5.67 -12.27 13.67
N GLY A 197 5.33 -12.51 12.40
CA GLY A 197 3.93 -12.52 11.95
C GLY A 197 3.30 -11.13 11.83
N THR A 198 4.07 -10.04 12.02
CA THR A 198 3.59 -8.66 11.80
C THR A 198 3.65 -8.32 10.33
N SER A 199 2.49 -8.08 9.74
CA SER A 199 2.36 -7.46 8.41
C SER A 199 2.63 -5.96 8.49
N PHE A 200 2.77 -5.30 7.35
CA PHE A 200 2.96 -3.85 7.34
C PHE A 200 2.41 -3.20 6.08
N THR A 201 2.16 -1.89 6.16
CA THR A 201 1.75 -1.07 5.02
C THR A 201 2.59 0.20 4.94
N ILE A 202 2.77 0.68 3.72
CA ILE A 202 3.41 1.96 3.42
C ILE A 202 2.50 2.78 2.50
N PRO A 203 2.42 4.10 2.69
CA PRO A 203 2.12 5.00 1.60
C PRO A 203 3.36 5.04 0.72
N GLN A 204 3.17 5.27 -0.57
CA GLN A 204 4.28 5.59 -1.44
C GLN A 204 4.36 7.10 -1.61
N PHE A 205 3.29 7.66 -2.20
CA PHE A 205 3.01 9.08 -2.26
C PHE A 205 1.52 9.28 -2.05
N ALA A 206 1.15 10.50 -1.67
CA ALA A 206 -0.19 10.99 -1.90
C ALA A 206 -0.20 12.49 -2.17
N TRP A 207 -1.26 12.91 -2.85
CA TRP A 207 -1.74 14.27 -2.83
C TRP A 207 -2.81 14.38 -1.74
N ILE A 208 -2.68 15.38 -0.87
CA ILE A 208 -3.67 15.72 0.14
C ILE A 208 -4.47 16.91 -0.38
N SER A 209 -5.79 16.75 -0.45
CA SER A 209 -6.70 17.88 -0.71
C SER A 209 -7.07 18.50 0.62
N GLU A 210 -7.04 19.83 0.69
CA GLU A 210 -7.19 20.57 1.92
C GLU A 210 -8.38 21.53 1.92
N THR A 211 -8.74 21.98 3.12
CA THR A 211 -9.69 23.07 3.38
C THR A 211 -8.96 24.23 4.08
N TYR A 212 -9.43 25.45 3.85
CA TYR A 212 -8.72 26.68 4.22
C TYR A 212 -9.53 27.55 5.17
N ASP A 213 -8.85 28.48 5.87
CA ASP A 213 -9.53 29.49 6.68
C ASP A 213 -10.54 30.27 5.80
N PRO A 214 -11.85 30.23 6.11
CA PRO A 214 -12.87 30.93 5.33
C PRO A 214 -12.62 32.44 5.22
N ALA A 215 -11.88 33.05 6.16
CA ALA A 215 -11.52 34.46 6.13
C ALA A 215 -10.61 34.82 4.94
N LEU A 216 -9.88 33.84 4.39
CA LEU A 216 -9.01 34.02 3.22
C LEU A 216 -9.80 33.94 1.90
N GLY A 217 -11.01 33.38 1.92
CA GLY A 217 -11.88 33.25 0.75
C GLY A 217 -11.38 32.27 -0.31
N TYR A 218 -10.46 31.37 0.05
CA TYR A 218 -10.05 30.26 -0.80
C TYR A 218 -11.11 29.14 -0.75
N PRO A 219 -11.45 28.53 -1.90
CA PRO A 219 -12.27 27.32 -1.90
C PRO A 219 -11.45 26.13 -1.39
N ASP A 220 -12.13 25.07 -1.00
CA ASP A 220 -11.51 23.77 -0.76
C ASP A 220 -10.83 23.25 -2.03
N ASP A 221 -9.76 22.47 -1.86
CA ASP A 221 -9.06 21.87 -2.98
C ASP A 221 -9.95 20.88 -3.72
N THR A 222 -9.78 20.86 -5.04
CA THR A 222 -10.34 19.81 -5.88
C THR A 222 -9.27 18.73 -6.10
N PRO A 223 -9.58 17.44 -5.92
CA PRO A 223 -8.64 16.38 -6.23
C PRO A 223 -8.15 16.43 -7.68
N ILE A 224 -6.88 16.09 -7.91
CA ILE A 224 -6.29 16.07 -9.25
C ILE A 224 -6.84 14.83 -9.99
N PRO A 225 -7.22 14.90 -11.27
CA PRO A 225 -7.61 13.73 -12.04
C PRO A 225 -6.56 12.60 -11.98
N ASP A 226 -7.02 11.36 -11.83
CA ASP A 226 -6.15 10.20 -11.57
C ASP A 226 -5.11 9.97 -12.67
N ASP A 227 -5.48 10.18 -13.93
CA ASP A 227 -4.56 10.05 -15.08
C ASP A 227 -3.44 11.10 -15.03
N MET A 228 -3.77 12.34 -14.62
CA MET A 228 -2.79 13.41 -14.42
C MET A 228 -1.88 13.10 -13.24
N MET A 229 -2.42 12.61 -12.12
CA MET A 229 -1.63 12.21 -10.96
C MET A 229 -0.64 11.12 -11.29
N LEU A 230 -1.11 10.05 -11.93
CA LEU A 230 -0.27 8.93 -12.33
C LEU A 230 0.82 9.36 -13.32
N ALA A 231 0.57 10.36 -14.17
CA ALA A 231 1.58 10.91 -15.06
C ALA A 231 2.68 11.71 -14.32
N CYS A 232 2.40 12.23 -13.11
CA CYS A 232 3.34 13.05 -12.35
C CYS A 232 4.35 12.22 -11.53
N VAL A 233 4.09 10.94 -11.31
CA VAL A 233 4.93 10.09 -10.45
C VAL A 233 5.64 9.01 -11.26
N SER A 234 6.86 8.62 -10.89
CA SER A 234 7.59 7.51 -11.52
C SER A 234 8.27 6.61 -10.49
N PRO A 235 7.49 5.89 -9.66
CA PRO A 235 8.05 5.20 -8.52
C PRO A 235 8.94 4.02 -8.90
N ARG A 236 9.84 3.70 -7.99
CA ARG A 236 10.60 2.47 -7.97
C ARG A 236 10.69 1.98 -6.53
N LEU A 237 9.72 1.15 -6.16
CA LEU A 237 9.68 0.50 -4.86
C LEU A 237 10.32 -0.88 -4.96
N THR A 238 11.25 -1.19 -4.07
CA THR A 238 11.91 -2.50 -4.01
C THR A 238 11.94 -3.03 -2.58
N LEU A 239 11.88 -4.36 -2.45
CA LEU A 239 12.11 -5.07 -1.19
C LEU A 239 13.24 -6.08 -1.42
N ASP A 240 14.32 -5.95 -0.65
CA ASP A 240 15.57 -6.72 -0.81
C ASP A 240 16.12 -6.67 -2.25
N GLY A 241 15.95 -5.50 -2.90
CA GLY A 241 16.35 -5.24 -4.28
C GLY A 241 15.44 -5.84 -5.36
N ALA A 242 14.41 -6.59 -4.99
CA ALA A 242 13.39 -7.07 -5.92
C ALA A 242 12.30 -5.99 -6.12
N LEU A 243 11.95 -5.73 -7.38
CA LEU A 243 10.98 -4.70 -7.76
C LEU A 243 9.57 -5.08 -7.31
N ILE A 244 8.88 -4.14 -6.67
CA ILE A 244 7.50 -4.24 -6.19
C ILE A 244 6.58 -3.33 -7.00
N MET A 245 6.95 -2.06 -7.16
CA MET A 245 6.14 -1.09 -7.88
C MET A 245 7.02 -0.27 -8.82
N SER A 246 6.47 0.01 -10.00
CA SER A 246 7.08 0.81 -11.06
C SER A 246 6.01 1.45 -11.93
N ASP A 247 6.41 2.25 -12.92
CA ASP A 247 5.50 2.76 -13.95
C ASP A 247 4.71 1.68 -14.70
N GLY A 248 5.20 0.43 -14.71
CA GLY A 248 4.51 -0.67 -15.38
C GLY A 248 3.32 -1.23 -14.61
N ASN A 249 3.17 -0.92 -13.31
CA ASN A 249 2.11 -1.50 -12.47
C ASN A 249 1.57 -0.58 -11.36
N LYS A 250 2.02 0.68 -11.28
CA LYS A 250 1.61 1.62 -10.21
C LYS A 250 0.12 1.94 -10.20
N ASP A 251 -0.51 1.88 -11.37
CA ASP A 251 -1.95 2.06 -11.57
C ASP A 251 -2.77 1.03 -10.79
N GLU A 252 -2.30 -0.21 -10.71
CA GLU A 252 -2.93 -1.26 -9.89
C GLU A 252 -2.94 -0.91 -8.39
N PHE A 253 -1.90 -0.21 -7.91
CA PHE A 253 -1.75 0.17 -6.49
C PHE A 253 -2.26 1.59 -6.18
N TYR A 254 -2.86 2.26 -7.16
CA TYR A 254 -3.32 3.63 -7.02
C TYR A 254 -4.70 3.69 -6.39
N VAL A 255 -4.82 4.47 -5.32
CA VAL A 255 -6.07 4.82 -4.66
C VAL A 255 -6.46 6.22 -5.13
N GLY A 256 -7.58 6.31 -5.86
CA GLY A 256 -8.16 7.59 -6.25
C GLY A 256 -8.67 8.40 -5.05
N ALA A 257 -9.17 9.61 -5.35
CA ALA A 257 -9.65 10.56 -4.35
C ALA A 257 -10.58 9.92 -3.31
N THR A 258 -10.09 9.80 -2.08
CA THR A 258 -10.80 9.25 -0.94
C THR A 258 -10.92 10.32 0.13
N TYR A 259 -12.16 10.66 0.48
CA TYR A 259 -12.46 11.72 1.45
C TYR A 259 -12.40 11.20 2.88
N PHE A 260 -11.79 11.98 3.77
CA PHE A 260 -11.78 11.70 5.19
C PHE A 260 -13.17 11.98 5.79
N ASP A 261 -13.69 11.03 6.56
CA ASP A 261 -14.93 11.21 7.34
C ASP A 261 -14.73 10.73 8.79
N PRO A 262 -14.68 11.64 9.79
CA PRO A 262 -14.67 13.09 9.61
C PRO A 262 -13.36 13.59 8.99
N ILE A 263 -13.39 14.81 8.42
CA ILE A 263 -12.20 15.52 7.96
C ILE A 263 -11.17 15.66 9.08
N ILE A 264 -9.89 15.77 8.72
CA ILE A 264 -8.79 15.89 9.68
C ILE A 264 -8.47 17.37 9.84
N MET A 265 -8.78 17.94 11.00
CA MET A 265 -8.41 19.32 11.32
C MET A 265 -6.98 19.37 11.84
N TYR A 266 -6.20 20.32 11.32
CA TYR A 266 -4.85 20.54 11.82
C TYR A 266 -4.87 21.23 13.18
N SER A 267 -3.87 20.93 14.01
CA SER A 267 -3.72 21.57 15.33
C SER A 267 -3.45 23.07 15.21
N GLU A 268 -2.75 23.47 14.15
CA GLU A 268 -2.50 24.86 13.78
C GLU A 268 -2.65 25.03 12.26
N PRO A 269 -3.14 26.20 11.78
CA PRO A 269 -3.15 26.48 10.35
C PRO A 269 -1.75 26.45 9.74
N THR A 270 -1.63 25.98 8.51
CA THR A 270 -0.38 26.04 7.75
C THR A 270 -0.02 27.49 7.40
N GLU A 271 1.23 27.74 7.01
CA GLU A 271 1.70 29.10 6.65
C GLU A 271 0.91 29.76 5.51
N TYR A 272 0.25 28.95 4.68
CA TYR A 272 -0.56 29.36 3.54
C TYR A 272 -2.07 29.30 3.83
N GLY A 273 -2.46 29.01 5.07
CA GLY A 273 -3.83 29.17 5.57
C GLY A 273 -4.74 27.95 5.44
N SER A 274 -4.17 26.78 5.15
CA SER A 274 -4.90 25.51 5.24
C SER A 274 -5.13 25.15 6.71
N ILE A 275 -6.32 24.64 7.01
CA ILE A 275 -6.76 24.32 8.39
C ILE A 275 -7.10 22.84 8.56
N GLY A 276 -7.07 22.05 7.50
CA GLY A 276 -7.32 20.62 7.58
C GLY A 276 -7.26 19.90 6.24
N ALA A 277 -7.13 18.58 6.32
CA ALA A 277 -7.19 17.67 5.18
C ALA A 277 -8.62 17.13 4.99
N ILE A 278 -9.10 17.15 3.75
CA ILE A 278 -10.44 16.67 3.37
C ILE A 278 -10.40 15.38 2.56
N ALA A 279 -9.33 15.12 1.82
CA ALA A 279 -9.16 13.90 1.05
C ALA A 279 -7.69 13.57 0.78
N PHE A 280 -7.42 12.35 0.34
CA PHE A 280 -6.13 11.93 -0.20
C PHE A 280 -6.32 11.15 -1.51
N GLN A 281 -5.26 11.08 -2.32
CA GLN A 281 -5.14 10.15 -3.45
C GLN A 281 -3.67 9.84 -3.72
N GLY A 282 -3.35 8.62 -4.14
CA GLY A 282 -1.96 8.20 -4.39
C GLY A 282 -1.78 6.69 -4.31
N CYS A 283 -0.53 6.23 -4.37
CA CYS A 283 -0.24 4.80 -4.30
C CYS A 283 0.07 4.34 -2.86
N SER A 284 -0.30 3.10 -2.57
CA SER A 284 0.00 2.44 -1.30
C SER A 284 0.23 0.95 -1.53
N ALA A 285 0.89 0.28 -0.60
CA ALA A 285 1.07 -1.16 -0.65
C ALA A 285 0.94 -1.79 0.73
N VAL A 286 0.47 -3.04 0.76
CA VAL A 286 0.34 -3.85 1.97
C VAL A 286 1.15 -5.13 1.78
N PHE A 287 1.94 -5.47 2.78
CA PHE A 287 2.89 -6.56 2.73
C PHE A 287 2.55 -7.62 3.78
N PRO A 288 2.71 -8.92 3.44
CA PRO A 288 2.68 -9.98 4.43
C PRO A 288 3.84 -9.84 5.43
N PRO A 289 3.79 -10.58 6.54
CA PRO A 289 4.93 -10.72 7.43
C PRO A 289 6.17 -11.19 6.69
N LEU A 290 7.30 -10.57 7.01
CA LEU A 290 8.60 -10.97 6.50
C LEU A 290 9.17 -12.13 7.32
N PRO A 291 10.04 -12.97 6.73
CA PRO A 291 10.79 -13.97 7.49
C PRO A 291 11.73 -13.30 8.51
N PRO A 292 12.20 -14.02 9.54
CA PRO A 292 13.20 -13.51 10.47
C PRO A 292 14.49 -13.10 9.73
N GLY A 293 15.02 -11.91 10.04
CA GLY A 293 16.22 -11.39 9.39
C GLY A 293 16.22 -9.88 9.21
N GLU A 294 17.19 -9.41 8.44
CA GLU A 294 17.30 -8.01 8.00
C GLU A 294 16.76 -7.88 6.58
N HIS A 295 15.94 -6.88 6.37
CA HIS A 295 15.30 -6.57 5.09
C HIS A 295 15.45 -5.09 4.77
N VAL A 296 15.49 -4.75 3.48
CA VAL A 296 15.57 -3.37 3.02
C VAL A 296 14.42 -3.09 2.07
N LEU A 297 13.52 -2.22 2.50
CA LEU A 297 12.52 -1.62 1.63
C LEU A 297 13.04 -0.26 1.17
N HIS A 298 13.09 -0.05 -0.14
CA HIS A 298 13.64 1.16 -0.74
C HIS A 298 12.68 1.74 -1.77
N LEU A 299 12.35 3.01 -1.60
CA LEU A 299 11.52 3.79 -2.51
C LEU A 299 12.37 4.89 -3.14
N TYR A 300 12.48 4.86 -4.46
CA TYR A 300 12.92 6.01 -5.25
C TYR A 300 11.74 6.52 -6.06
N GLU A 301 11.29 7.75 -5.80
CA GLU A 301 10.07 8.30 -6.36
C GLU A 301 10.26 9.75 -6.81
N PRO A 302 10.52 9.96 -8.11
CA PRO A 302 10.27 11.23 -8.76
C PRO A 302 8.78 11.54 -8.73
N TYR A 303 8.46 12.68 -8.12
CA TYR A 303 7.15 13.31 -8.16
C TYR A 303 7.30 14.70 -8.79
N VAL A 304 7.01 14.76 -10.08
CA VAL A 304 7.21 15.92 -10.95
C VAL A 304 5.88 16.36 -11.52
N VAL A 305 5.45 17.54 -11.11
CA VAL A 305 4.19 18.16 -11.51
C VAL A 305 4.49 19.37 -12.36
N ASP A 306 4.11 19.35 -13.64
CA ASP A 306 4.32 20.47 -14.57
C ASP A 306 3.00 21.01 -15.12
N ASP A 307 2.57 22.16 -14.59
CA ASP A 307 1.33 22.88 -14.95
C ASP A 307 0.05 22.05 -14.79
N VAL A 308 -0.02 21.26 -13.72
CA VAL A 308 -1.22 20.48 -13.37
C VAL A 308 -2.10 21.32 -12.46
N MET A 309 -3.26 21.74 -12.97
CA MET A 309 -4.20 22.60 -12.23
C MET A 309 -3.55 23.90 -11.70
N GLY A 310 -2.52 24.40 -12.40
CA GLY A 310 -1.75 25.58 -12.01
C GLY A 310 -0.65 25.32 -10.97
N PHE A 311 -0.39 24.06 -10.62
CA PHE A 311 0.75 23.66 -9.80
C PHE A 311 1.94 23.25 -10.66
N THR A 312 3.12 23.69 -10.24
CA THR A 312 4.39 23.37 -10.89
C THR A 312 5.44 23.15 -9.80
N PHE A 313 5.94 21.92 -9.67
CA PHE A 313 7.07 21.59 -8.81
C PHE A 313 7.71 20.26 -9.21
N GLY A 314 8.91 20.01 -8.72
CA GLY A 314 9.57 18.70 -8.83
C GLY A 314 10.23 18.32 -7.52
N VAL A 315 9.99 17.11 -7.05
CA VAL A 315 10.70 16.49 -5.93
C VAL A 315 11.02 15.04 -6.26
N ILE A 316 12.07 14.51 -5.66
CA ILE A 316 12.42 13.10 -5.68
C ILE A 316 12.54 12.66 -4.22
N TYR A 317 11.74 11.68 -3.82
CA TYR A 317 11.88 11.00 -2.54
C TYR A 317 12.75 9.76 -2.71
N ASP A 318 13.84 9.68 -1.95
CA ASP A 318 14.74 8.53 -1.89
C ASP A 318 14.75 8.01 -0.45
N ASN A 319 13.80 7.13 -0.14
CA ASN A 319 13.47 6.71 1.21
C ASN A 319 13.83 5.24 1.44
N THR A 320 14.51 4.98 2.56
CA THR A 320 14.91 3.63 2.97
C THR A 320 14.29 3.27 4.32
N TRP A 321 13.71 2.07 4.41
CA TRP A 321 13.37 1.42 5.66
C TRP A 321 14.29 0.22 5.86
N ASN A 322 15.13 0.26 6.90
CA ASN A 322 15.92 -0.89 7.33
C ASN A 322 15.07 -1.67 8.33
N ILE A 323 14.55 -2.82 7.91
CA ILE A 323 13.58 -3.59 8.66
C ILE A 323 14.27 -4.80 9.29
N THR A 324 14.29 -4.85 10.61
CA THR A 324 14.73 -6.02 11.38
C THR A 324 13.50 -6.79 11.85
N VAL A 325 13.40 -8.07 11.47
CA VAL A 325 12.36 -8.97 11.96
C VAL A 325 12.96 -9.81 13.08
N ALA A 326 12.55 -9.53 14.32
CA ALA A 326 13.06 -10.24 15.48
C ALA A 326 12.63 -11.73 15.43
N PRO A 327 13.54 -12.67 15.78
CA PRO A 327 13.24 -14.10 15.84
C PRO A 327 12.34 -14.50 17.02
#